data_AF-A0A116RJN3-F1
#
_entry.id   AF-A0A116RJN3-F1
#
_cell.length_a   1.000
_cell.length_b   1.000
_cell.length_c   1.000
_cell.angle_alpha   90.00
_cell.angle_beta   90.00
_cell.angle_gamma   90.00
#
_symmetry.space_group_name_H-M   'P 1'
#
loop_
_entity.id
_entity.type
_entity.pdbx_description
1 polymer ?
#
loop_
_entity_poly.entity_id
_entity_poly.type
_entity_poly.pdbx_seq_one_letter_code
_entity_poly.pdbx_strand_id
1 'polypeptide(L)' 'MPGLSYYTVIYSNQEAFEATLNRAIAANLNLQRLDNSAAFVDVDGIKTKLVLE' A
#
# COMPACT_ATOMS: atom_id res chain seq x y z
N MET A 1 -0.85 -24.72 -0.70
CA MET A 1 -1.75 -23.99 0.21
C MET A 1 -2.00 -22.61 -0.37
N PRO A 2 -3.26 -22.15 -0.52
CA PRO A 2 -3.50 -20.76 -0.92
C PRO A 2 -3.05 -19.86 0.23
N GLY A 3 -1.91 -19.18 0.05
CA GLY A 3 -1.43 -18.15 0.96
C GLY A 3 -2.15 -16.83 0.71
N LEU A 4 -2.23 -15.98 1.74
CA LEU A 4 -2.68 -14.60 1.60
C LEU A 4 -1.86 -13.90 0.51
N SER A 5 -2.51 -13.61 -0.62
CA SER A 5 -1.82 -13.04 -1.77
C SER A 5 -1.60 -11.54 -1.61
N TYR A 6 -2.57 -10.83 -1.00
CA TYR A 6 -2.53 -9.38 -0.77
C TYR A 6 -3.41 -8.99 0.43
N TYR A 7 -2.93 -8.07 1.27
CA TYR A 7 -3.80 -7.30 2.17
C TYR A 7 -4.18 -5.98 1.49
N THR A 8 -5.47 -5.65 1.48
CA THR A 8 -5.94 -4.37 0.92
C THR A 8 -6.39 -3.45 2.05
N VAL A 9 -5.86 -2.23 2.08
CA VAL A 9 -6.27 -1.17 2.99
C VAL A 9 -7.01 -0.12 2.18
N ILE A 10 -8.25 0.14 2.55
CA ILE A 10 -9.12 1.11 1.88
C ILE A 10 -9.17 2.37 2.74
N TYR A 11 -8.89 3.51 2.12
CA TYR A 11 -8.92 4.83 2.73
C TYR A 11 -10.12 5.59 2.21
N SER A 12 -10.90 6.16 3.13
CA SER A 12 -11.95 7.16 2.82
C SER A 12 -11.46 8.60 2.95
N ASN A 13 -10.18 8.79 3.30
CA ASN A 13 -9.56 10.10 3.52
C ASN A 13 -8.24 10.20 2.74
N GLN A 14 -8.17 11.18 1.84
CA GLN A 14 -7.00 11.49 1.01
C GLN A 14 -5.74 11.75 1.84
N GLU A 15 -5.83 12.51 2.93
CA GLU A 15 -4.67 12.87 3.75
C GLU A 15 -4.05 11.63 4.40
N ALA A 16 -4.89 10.71 4.88
CA ALA A 16 -4.43 9.46 5.48
C ALA A 16 -3.80 8.52 4.44
N PHE A 17 -4.34 8.50 3.22
CA PHE A 17 -3.78 7.76 2.09
C PHE A 17 -2.39 8.30 1.71
N GLU A 18 -2.28 9.61 1.46
CA GLU A 18 -1.01 10.26 1.10
C GLU A 18 0.03 10.15 2.23
N ALA A 19 -0.39 10.28 3.50
CA ALA A 19 0.52 10.11 4.64
C ALA A 19 1.10 8.70 4.70
N THR A 20 0.29 7.67 4.44
CA THR A 20 0.75 6.27 4.42
C THR A 20 1.70 6.03 3.25
N LEU A 21 1.37 6.58 2.08
CA LEU A 21 2.23 6.49 0.91
C LEU A 21 3.59 7.16 1.15
N ASN A 22 3.60 8.37 1.70
CA ASN A 22 4.84 9.09 2.03
C ASN A 22 5.71 8.33 3.03
N ARG A 23 5.10 7.65 4.02
CA ARG A 23 5.84 6.77 4.93
C ARG A 23 6.46 5.59 4.20
N ALA A 24 5.73 4.96 3.28
CA ALA A 24 6.26 3.86 2.49
C ALA A 24 7.41 4.31 1.57
N ILE A 25 7.33 5.52 0.99
CA ILE A 25 8.43 6.12 0.21
C ILE A 25 9.64 6.39 1.10
N ALA A 26 9.44 6.98 2.28
CA ALA A 26 10.50 7.26 3.24
C ALA A 26 11.18 5.98 3.76
N ALA A 27 10.45 4.88 3.84
CA ALA A 27 10.97 3.55 4.15
C ALA A 27 11.67 2.88 2.96
N ASN A 28 11.79 3.56 1.82
CA ASN A 28 12.44 3.06 0.61
C ASN A 28 11.80 1.76 0.07
N LEU A 29 10.50 1.58 0.31
CA LEU A 29 9.75 0.44 -0.18
C LEU A 29 9.51 0.57 -1.68
N ASN A 30 9.53 -0.56 -2.39
CA ASN A 30 9.25 -0.59 -3.82
C ASN A 30 7.74 -0.45 -4.06
N LEU A 31 7.32 0.81 -4.23
CA LEU A 31 5.93 1.21 -4.44
C LEU A 31 5.58 1.22 -5.92
N GLN A 32 4.54 0.48 -6.27
CA GLN A 32 3.84 0.59 -7.55
C GLN A 32 2.62 1.49 -7.37
N ARG A 33 2.70 2.72 -7.87
CA ARG A 33 1.61 3.71 -7.79
C ARG A 33 0.73 3.61 -9.04
N LEU A 34 -0.58 3.63 -8.83
CA LEU A 34 -1.66 3.71 -9.80
C LEU A 34 -2.56 4.88 -9.39
N ASP A 35 -3.44 5.35 -10.27
CA ASP A 35 -4.22 6.60 -10.07
C ASP A 35 -4.82 6.74 -8.67
N ASN A 36 -5.64 5.77 -8.24
CA ASN A 36 -6.28 5.76 -6.92
C ASN A 36 -5.78 4.62 -6.01
N SER A 37 -4.64 4.02 -6.32
CA SER A 37 -4.12 2.91 -5.51
C SER A 37 -2.61 2.82 -5.53
N ALA A 38 -2.04 2.24 -4.49
CA ALA A 38 -0.61 1.95 -4.44
C ALA A 38 -0.42 0.53 -3.94
N ALA A 39 0.50 -0.22 -4.52
CA ALA A 39 0.88 -1.52 -4.02
C ALA A 39 2.36 -1.52 -3.63
N PHE A 40 2.70 -2.18 -2.53
CA PHE A 40 4.08 -2.41 -2.14
C PHE A 40 4.21 -3.77 -1.48
N VAL A 41 5.45 -4.22 -1.32
CA VAL A 41 5.78 -5.41 -0.53
C VAL A 41 6.47 -4.94 0.73
N ASP A 42 5.93 -5.33 1.89
CA ASP A 42 6.52 -5.01 3.18
C ASP A 42 7.78 -5.86 3.43
N VAL A 43 8.54 -5.52 4.47
CA VAL A 43 9.77 -6.22 4.89
C VAL A 43 9.55 -7.70 5.15
N ASP A 44 8.34 -8.09 5.58
CA ASP A 44 7.93 -9.47 5.82
C ASP A 44 7.55 -10.24 4.54
N GLY A 45 7.73 -9.63 3.36
CA GLY A 45 7.35 -10.22 2.07
C GLY A 45 5.85 -10.18 1.78
N ILE A 46 5.07 -9.51 2.63
CA ILE A 46 3.63 -9.39 2.51
C ILE A 46 3.30 -8.30 1.49
N LYS A 47 2.48 -8.64 0.48
CA LYS A 47 2.03 -7.67 -0.50
C LYS A 47 0.84 -6.89 0.05
N THR A 48 0.95 -5.57 0.07
CA THR A 48 -0.07 -4.66 0.57
C THR A 48 -0.53 -3.74 -0.55
N LYS A 49 -1.84 -3.57 -0.69
CA LYS A 49 -2.47 -2.64 -1.64
C LYS A 49 -3.25 -1.58 -0.87
N LEU A 50 -2.88 -0.33 -1.03
CA LEU A 50 -3.61 0.84 -0.56
C LEU A 50 -4.59 1.26 -1.67
N VAL A 51 -5.84 1.54 -1.34
CA VAL A 51 -6.87 2.04 -2.26
C VAL A 51 -7.53 3.24 -1.62
N LEU A 52 -7.75 4.29 -2.40
CA LEU A 52 -8.60 5.42 -2.03
C LEU A 52 -10.00 5.21 -2.65
N GLU A 53 -11.03 5.22 -1.81
CA GLU A 53 -12.45 5.19 -2.23
C GLU A 53 -12.93 6.54 -2.77
#